data_AF-A0A3P1STD4-F1
#
_entry.id   AF-A0A3P1STD4-F1
#
_cell.length_a   1.000
_cell.length_b   1.000
_cell.length_c   1.000
_cell.angle_alpha   90.00
_cell.angle_beta   90.00
_cell.angle_gamma   90.00
#
_symmetry.space_group_name_H-M   'P 1'
#
loop_
_entity.id
_entity.type
_entity.pdbx_description
1 polymer ?
#
loop_
_entity_poly.entity_id
_entity_poly.type
_entity_poly.pdbx_seq_one_letter_code
_entity_poly.pdbx_strand_id
1 'polypeptide(L)'
;MAALRILLFAVCVACLMYGLFRETPPAQVFNQSDKVGHILGFAVMSAIGIWSLPRRFIGGFLVVLVGLALSAEFLQERLLPYRHFSIDDLYANLAGIALATLPWLLWQLSKKAIQHSDTPILNSSENHQ
;
A
#
# COMPACT_ATOMS: atom_id res chain seq x y z
N MET A 1 15.58 -3.30 -16.50
CA MET A 1 14.19 -3.21 -15.98
C MET A 1 14.07 -3.34 -14.46
N ALA A 2 14.68 -4.35 -13.82
CA ALA A 2 14.60 -4.50 -12.35
C ALA A 2 15.19 -3.30 -11.58
N ALA A 3 16.38 -2.82 -11.97
CA ALA A 3 17.01 -1.67 -11.34
C ALA A 3 16.14 -0.40 -11.37
N LEU A 4 15.46 -0.14 -12.50
CA LEU A 4 14.54 1.00 -12.62
C LEU A 4 13.34 0.87 -11.68
N ARG A 5 12.73 -0.32 -11.54
CA ARG A 5 11.61 -0.55 -10.61
C ARG A 5 12.02 -0.29 -9.17
N ILE A 6 13.19 -0.79 -8.78
CA ILE A 6 13.72 -0.59 -7.42
C ILE A 6 14.08 0.89 -7.18
N LEU A 7 14.65 1.57 -8.18
CA LEU A 7 14.91 3.01 -8.09
C LEU A 7 13.61 3.80 -7.90
N LEU A 8 12.58 3.53 -8.70
CA LEU A 8 11.27 4.20 -8.57
C LEU A 8 10.64 3.92 -7.20
N PHE A 9 10.71 2.67 -6.73
CA PHE A 9 10.26 2.31 -5.39
C PHE A 9 11.00 3.11 -4.31
N ALA A 10 12.33 3.18 -4.39
CA ALA A 10 13.15 3.93 -3.43
C ALA A 10 12.83 5.44 -3.45
N VAL A 11 12.62 6.02 -4.63
CA VAL A 11 12.20 7.41 -4.78
C VAL A 11 10.82 7.62 -4.15
N CYS A 12 9.85 6.75 -4.38
CA CYS A 12 8.54 6.82 -3.74
C CYS A 12 8.61 6.71 -2.21
N VAL A 13 9.47 5.83 -1.68
CA VAL A 13 9.72 5.74 -0.23
C VAL A 13 10.26 7.07 0.28
N ALA A 14 11.28 7.64 -0.35
CA ALA A 14 11.86 8.91 0.05
C ALA A 14 10.83 10.05 0.00
N CYS A 15 10.03 10.13 -1.08
CA CYS A 15 8.96 11.12 -1.21
C CYS A 15 7.89 10.98 -0.13
N LEU A 16 7.43 9.75 0.17
CA LEU A 16 6.44 9.53 1.22
C LEU A 16 7.00 9.90 2.59
N MET A 17 8.23 9.50 2.91
CA MET A 17 8.87 9.81 4.20
C MET A 17 9.08 11.31 4.35
N TYR A 18 9.56 11.98 3.31
CA TYR A 18 9.71 13.44 3.30
C TYR A 18 8.37 14.15 3.45
N GLY A 19 7.32 13.69 2.76
CA GLY A 19 5.97 14.24 2.87
C GLY A 19 5.39 14.09 4.28
N LEU A 20 5.58 12.93 4.92
CA LEU A 20 5.10 12.67 6.27
C LEU A 20 5.88 13.43 7.35
N PHE A 21 7.20 13.57 7.21
CA PHE A 21 8.06 14.04 8.30
C PHE A 21 8.72 15.39 8.05
N ARG A 22 8.25 16.17 7.07
CA ARG A 22 8.66 17.57 6.92
C ARG A 22 8.05 18.44 8.02
N GLU A 23 8.82 19.40 8.53
CA GLU A 23 8.43 20.32 9.62
C GLU A 23 7.19 21.15 9.28
N THR A 24 7.15 21.71 8.08
CA THR A 24 6.04 22.54 7.62
C THR A 24 5.09 21.71 6.77
N PRO A 25 3.77 21.67 7.06
CA PRO A 25 2.83 20.98 6.18
C PRO A 25 2.79 21.65 4.79
N PRO A 26 2.42 20.91 3.73
CA PRO A 26 2.16 21.49 2.43
C PRO A 26 1.14 22.63 2.53
N ALA A 27 1.29 23.65 1.69
CA ALA A 27 0.31 24.73 1.63
C ALA A 27 -1.07 24.17 1.30
N GLN A 28 -2.08 24.59 2.05
CA GLN A 28 -3.46 24.16 1.82
C GLN A 28 -3.98 24.77 0.51
N VAL A 29 -4.04 23.96 -0.55
CA VAL A 29 -4.49 24.42 -1.88
C VAL A 29 -6.03 24.48 -1.96
N PHE A 30 -6.71 23.60 -1.22
CA PHE A 30 -8.16 23.54 -1.06
C PHE A 30 -8.54 22.90 0.28
N ASN A 31 -9.83 22.93 0.64
CA ASN A 31 -10.32 22.31 1.87
C ASN A 31 -9.98 20.81 1.89
N GLN A 32 -9.33 20.31 2.96
CA GLN A 32 -8.92 18.91 3.10
C GLN A 32 -7.83 18.44 2.10
N SER A 33 -7.09 19.35 1.49
CA SER A 33 -6.00 19.00 0.56
C SER A 33 -4.89 18.14 1.20
N ASP A 34 -4.63 18.29 2.50
CA ASP A 34 -3.68 17.42 3.24
C ASP A 34 -4.13 15.95 3.19
N LYS A 35 -5.40 15.67 3.52
CA LYS A 35 -6.00 14.32 3.47
C LYS A 35 -5.90 13.67 2.09
N VAL A 36 -6.12 14.46 1.03
CA VAL A 36 -5.93 13.98 -0.34
C VAL A 36 -4.46 13.63 -0.58
N GLY A 37 -3.53 14.43 -0.07
CA GLY A 37 -2.09 14.13 -0.09
C GLY A 37 -1.77 12.80 0.61
N HIS A 38 -2.33 12.57 1.80
CA HIS A 38 -2.17 11.32 2.54
C HIS A 38 -2.71 10.10 1.76
N ILE A 39 -3.94 10.18 1.23
CA ILE A 39 -4.53 9.12 0.39
C ILE A 39 -3.65 8.83 -0.82
N LEU A 40 -3.26 9.86 -1.57
CA LEU A 40 -2.45 9.70 -2.78
C LEU A 40 -1.06 9.14 -2.47
N GLY A 41 -0.40 9.64 -1.42
CA GLY A 41 0.92 9.19 -1.01
C GLY A 41 0.94 7.70 -0.67
N PHE A 42 -0.01 7.25 0.17
CA PHE A 42 -0.11 5.83 0.55
C PHE A 42 -0.63 4.95 -0.59
N ALA A 43 -1.50 5.45 -1.46
CA ALA A 43 -1.95 4.70 -2.65
C ALA A 43 -0.81 4.47 -3.65
N VAL A 44 -0.05 5.52 -3.98
CA VAL A 44 1.12 5.41 -4.86
C VAL A 44 2.17 4.49 -4.25
N MET A 45 2.47 4.64 -2.95
CA MET A 45 3.43 3.77 -2.26
C MET A 45 2.99 2.29 -2.28
N SER A 46 1.70 2.03 -2.04
CA SER A 46 1.15 0.67 -2.10
C SER A 46 1.24 0.08 -3.50
N ALA A 47 0.83 0.84 -4.52
CA ALA A 47 0.87 0.41 -5.91
C ALA A 47 2.30 0.14 -6.40
N ILE A 48 3.25 1.05 -6.12
CA ILE A 48 4.64 0.88 -6.53
C ILE A 48 5.32 -0.26 -5.78
N GLY A 49 4.97 -0.49 -4.51
CA GLY A 49 5.48 -1.64 -3.74
C GLY A 49 4.98 -2.97 -4.29
N ILE A 50 3.68 -3.09 -4.54
CA ILE A 50 3.09 -4.28 -5.19
C ILE A 50 3.70 -4.51 -6.58
N TRP A 51 3.89 -3.42 -7.34
CA TRP A 51 4.46 -3.51 -8.68
C TRP A 51 5.96 -3.79 -8.67
N SER A 52 6.74 -3.36 -7.69
CA SER A 52 8.21 -3.45 -7.76
C SER A 52 8.78 -4.65 -7.01
N LEU A 53 8.15 -5.05 -5.90
CA LEU A 53 8.69 -6.08 -5.01
C LEU A 53 8.38 -7.51 -5.51
N PRO A 54 9.30 -8.46 -5.27
CA PRO A 54 9.01 -9.89 -5.46
C PRO A 54 7.79 -10.32 -4.62
N ARG A 55 6.97 -11.23 -5.17
CA ARG A 55 5.67 -11.61 -4.59
C ARG A 55 5.75 -12.10 -3.14
N ARG A 56 6.85 -12.77 -2.75
CA ARG A 56 7.11 -13.22 -1.38
C ARG A 56 7.25 -12.09 -0.35
N PHE A 57 7.62 -10.87 -0.77
CA PHE A 57 7.84 -9.73 0.12
C PHE A 57 6.64 -8.79 0.21
N ILE A 58 5.65 -8.92 -0.69
CA ILE A 58 4.49 -8.01 -0.72
C ILE A 58 3.72 -8.05 0.60
N GLY A 59 3.52 -9.23 1.20
CA GLY A 59 2.83 -9.36 2.49
C GLY A 59 3.53 -8.59 3.62
N GLY A 60 4.84 -8.79 3.79
CA GLY A 60 5.63 -8.07 4.79
C GLY A 60 5.68 -6.56 4.53
N PHE A 61 5.79 -6.15 3.26
CA PHE A 61 5.72 -4.75 2.86
C PHE A 61 4.39 -4.09 3.27
N LEU A 62 3.26 -4.74 3.01
CA LEU A 62 1.94 -4.20 3.39
C LEU A 62 1.77 -4.12 4.91
N VAL A 63 2.27 -5.10 5.66
CA VAL A 63 2.28 -5.06 7.14
C VAL A 63 3.06 -3.85 7.65
N VAL A 64 4.28 -3.64 7.12
CA VAL A 64 5.11 -2.47 7.49
C VAL A 64 4.40 -1.17 7.11
N LEU A 65 3.80 -1.10 5.93
CA LEU A 65 3.11 0.10 5.45
C LEU A 65 1.87 0.44 6.28
N VAL A 66 1.09 -0.57 6.70
CA VAL A 66 -0.04 -0.38 7.63
C VAL A 66 0.47 0.04 9.01
N GLY A 67 1.55 -0.57 9.51
CA GLY A 67 2.17 -0.17 10.76
C GLY A 67 2.62 1.30 10.74
N LEU A 68 3.21 1.74 9.62
CA LEU A 68 3.53 3.14 9.39
C LEU A 68 2.27 4.01 9.35
N ALA A 69 1.22 3.64 8.61
CA ALA A 69 -0.02 4.42 8.51
C ALA A 69 -0.69 4.65 9.89
N LEU A 70 -0.65 3.65 10.77
CA LEU A 70 -1.21 3.72 12.12
C LEU A 70 -0.34 4.51 13.09
N SER A 71 0.98 4.49 12.91
CA SER A 71 1.93 5.13 13.82
C SER A 71 2.36 6.53 13.39
N ALA A 72 2.18 6.89 12.11
CA ALA A 72 2.68 8.14 11.53
C ALA A 72 2.23 9.37 12.31
N GLU A 73 0.95 9.51 12.63
CA GLU A 73 0.42 10.65 13.38
C GLU A 73 1.05 10.78 14.78
N PHE A 74 1.18 9.65 15.50
CA PHE A 74 1.82 9.63 16.82
C PHE A 74 3.31 9.97 16.75
N LEU A 75 4.00 9.49 15.71
CA LEU A 75 5.41 9.79 15.47
C LEU A 75 5.58 11.27 15.10
N GLN A 76 4.70 11.80 14.25
CA GLN A 76 4.72 13.20 13.86
C GLN A 76 4.54 14.11 15.08
N GLU A 77 3.50 13.89 15.89
CA GLU A 77 3.26 14.70 17.09
C GLU A 77 4.45 14.70 18.06
N ARG A 78 5.16 13.56 18.19
CA ARG A 78 6.33 13.46 19.07
C ARG A 78 7.60 14.08 18.50
N LEU A 79 7.78 14.03 17.18
CA LEU A 79 9.02 14.43 16.50
C LEU A 79 8.96 15.85 15.95
N LEU A 80 7.75 16.37 15.67
CA LEU A 80 7.51 17.63 14.97
C LEU A 80 6.68 18.53 15.91
N PRO A 81 7.30 19.52 16.58
CA PRO A 81 6.66 20.32 17.63
C PRO A 81 5.37 21.06 17.22
N TYR A 82 5.17 21.26 15.92
CA TYR A 82 4.05 22.00 15.35
C TYR A 82 3.04 21.11 14.60
N ARG A 83 3.20 19.78 14.65
CA ARG A 83 2.21 18.82 14.13
C ARG A 83 1.38 18.28 15.30
N HIS A 84 0.08 18.25 15.12
CA HIS A 84 -0.85 17.67 16.08
C HIS A 84 -1.46 16.40 15.51
N PHE A 85 -1.75 15.45 16.39
CA PHE A 85 -2.40 14.20 16.02
C PHE A 85 -3.74 14.44 15.31
N SER A 86 -3.92 13.81 14.15
CA SER A 86 -5.15 13.88 13.37
C SER A 86 -5.68 12.47 13.07
N ILE A 87 -6.81 12.12 13.68
CA ILE A 87 -7.47 10.84 13.39
C ILE A 87 -7.88 10.72 11.92
N ASP A 88 -8.20 11.86 11.29
CA ASP A 88 -8.61 11.90 9.89
C ASP A 88 -7.45 11.58 8.95
N ASP A 89 -6.23 12.02 9.28
CA ASP A 89 -5.04 11.73 8.49
C ASP A 89 -4.60 10.26 8.65
N LEU A 90 -4.81 9.68 9.84
CA LEU A 90 -4.70 8.22 10.04
C LEU A 90 -5.66 7.47 9.11
N TYR A 91 -6.94 7.87 9.04
CA TYR A 91 -7.89 7.25 8.11
C TYR A 91 -7.51 7.48 6.65
N ALA A 92 -7.01 8.66 6.30
CA ALA A 92 -6.53 8.99 4.95
C ALA A 92 -5.36 8.07 4.54
N ASN A 93 -4.41 7.80 5.44
CA ASN A 93 -3.32 6.87 5.22
C ASN A 93 -3.84 5.46 4.89
N LEU A 94 -4.74 4.94 5.74
CA LEU A 94 -5.33 3.61 5.56
C LEU A 94 -6.17 3.51 4.28
N ALA A 95 -6.94 4.55 3.96
CA ALA A 95 -7.72 4.63 2.73
C ALA A 95 -6.83 4.60 1.50
N GLY A 96 -5.68 5.30 1.51
CA GLY A 96 -4.67 5.21 0.46
C GLY A 96 -4.16 3.79 0.25
N ILE A 97 -3.83 3.07 1.33
CA ILE A 97 -3.40 1.66 1.23
C ILE A 97 -4.51 0.79 0.64
N ALA A 98 -5.75 0.94 1.13
CA ALA A 98 -6.88 0.17 0.67
C ALA A 98 -7.17 0.38 -0.83
N LEU A 99 -7.02 1.62 -1.32
CA LEU A 99 -7.31 1.99 -2.70
C LEU A 99 -6.48 1.21 -3.73
N ALA A 100 -5.22 0.88 -3.39
CA ALA A 100 -4.36 0.08 -4.26
C ALA A 100 -4.44 -1.43 -3.97
N THR A 101 -4.57 -1.81 -2.70
CA THR A 101 -4.49 -3.22 -2.27
C THR A 101 -5.78 -3.99 -2.54
N LEU A 102 -6.96 -3.39 -2.36
CA LEU A 102 -8.25 -4.08 -2.56
C LEU A 102 -8.45 -4.51 -4.02
N PRO A 103 -8.27 -3.66 -5.04
CA PRO A 103 -8.40 -4.09 -6.44
C PRO A 103 -7.40 -5.19 -6.80
N TRP A 104 -6.17 -5.10 -6.28
CA TRP A 104 -5.15 -6.12 -6.49
C TRP A 104 -5.53 -7.45 -5.84
N LEU A 105 -6.01 -7.46 -4.60
CA LEU A 105 -6.47 -8.67 -3.91
C LEU A 105 -7.63 -9.32 -4.66
N LEU A 106 -8.64 -8.53 -5.05
CA LEU A 106 -9.79 -9.02 -5.83
C LEU A 106 -9.32 -9.68 -7.13
N TRP A 107 -8.40 -9.04 -7.86
CA TRP A 107 -7.85 -9.61 -9.09
C TRP A 107 -7.11 -10.94 -8.86
N GLN A 108 -6.36 -11.07 -7.77
CA GLN A 108 -5.65 -12.31 -7.43
C GLN A 108 -6.62 -13.44 -7.06
N LEU A 109 -7.68 -13.13 -6.32
CA LEU A 109 -8.72 -14.09 -5.94
C LEU A 109 -9.46 -14.59 -7.18
N SER A 110 -9.83 -13.69 -8.10
CA SER A 110 -10.48 -14.06 -9.37
C SER A 110 -9.61 -14.98 -10.22
N LYS A 111 -8.30 -14.71 -10.32
CA LYS A 111 -7.37 -15.60 -11.05
C LYS A 111 -7.31 -17.00 -10.44
N LYS A 112 -7.27 -17.10 -9.11
CA LYS A 112 -7.21 -18.38 -8.42
C LYS A 112 -8.51 -19.18 -8.59
N ALA A 113 -9.66 -18.51 -8.56
CA ALA A 113 -10.95 -19.14 -8.77
C ALA A 113 -11.08 -19.73 -10.18
N ILE A 114 -10.68 -18.98 -11.22
CA ILE A 114 -10.67 -19.45 -12.61
C ILE A 114 -9.77 -20.69 -12.75
N GLN A 115 -8.54 -20.63 -12.24
CA GLN A 115 -7.59 -21.74 -12.33
C GLN A 115 -8.07 -23.02 -11.61
N HIS A 116 -8.88 -22.90 -10.57
CA HIS A 116 -9.44 -24.06 -9.85
C HIS A 116 -10.61 -24.72 -10.61
N SER A 117 -11.38 -23.95 -11.37
CA SER A 117 -12.48 -24.48 -12.20
C SER A 117 -11.97 -25.29 -13.40
N ASP A 118 -10.74 -25.05 -13.85
CA ASP A 118 -10.15 -25.71 -15.02
C ASP A 118 -9.42 -27.03 -14.69
N THR A 119 -9.27 -27.43 -13.42
CA THR A 119 -8.71 -28.75 -13.07
C THR A 119 -9.71 -29.86 -13.39
N PRO A 120 -9.47 -30.71 -14.42
CA PRO A 120 -10.39 -31.77 -14.79
C PRO A 120 -10.42 -32.84 -13.70
N ILE A 121 -11.62 -33.34 -13.38
CA ILE A 121 -11.85 -34.52 -12.55
C ILE A 121 -11.41 -35.77 -13.35
N LEU A 122 -10.12 -35.93 -13.60
CA LEU A 122 -9.55 -37.08 -14.29
C LEU A 122 -8.57 -37.79 -13.35
N ASN A 123 -9.11 -38.43 -12.30
CA ASN A 123 -8.41 -39.54 -11.65
C ASN A 123 -9.31 -40.47 -10.81
N SER A 124 -10.56 -40.70 -11.21
CA SER A 124 -11.48 -41.59 -10.48
C SER A 124 -11.96 -42.83 -11.25
N SER A 125 -11.43 -43.10 -12.46
CA SER A 125 -11.94 -44.20 -13.29
C SER A 125 -10.90 -45.20 -13.81
N GLU A 126 -9.63 -45.15 -13.40
CA GLU A 126 -8.57 -46.03 -13.96
C GLU A 126 -7.98 -47.07 -12.97
N ASN A 127 -8.65 -47.41 -11.86
CA ASN A 127 -8.10 -48.40 -10.90
C ASN A 127 -9.12 -49.47 -10.44
N HIS A 128 -9.96 -49.97 -11.34
CA HIS A 128 -10.70 -51.22 -11.12
C HIS A 128 -10.85 -52.01 -12.44
N GLN A 129 -9.75 -52.59 -12.90
CA GLN A 129 -9.69 -53.80 -13.73
C GLN A 129 -8.59 -54.70 -13.18
#